data_AF-A0A970MW82-F1
#
_entry.id   AF-A0A970MW82-F1
#
_cell.length_a   1.000
_cell.length_b   1.000
_cell.length_c   1.000
_cell.angle_alpha   90.00
_cell.angle_beta   90.00
_cell.angle_gamma   90.00
#
_symmetry.space_group_name_H-M   'P 1'
#
loop_
_entity.id
_entity.type
_entity.pdbx_description
1 polymer ?
#
loop_
_entity_poly.entity_id
_entity_poly.type
_entity_poly.pdbx_seq_one_letter_code
_entity_poly.pdbx_strand_id
1 'polypeptide(L)'
;MHLSIRKLLGPKGRFARLCPGYEHRDEQVQMAEAVTDALLHKEHLLVEAGTGVGKTVAYLVPAIRHAVSGKPVIVSTHTINLQSQLVNNDIPLMTTVLKSHPFRYALMKG
;
A
#
# COMPACT_ATOMS: atom_id res chain seq x y z
N MET A 1 -6.64 17.80 0.60
CA MET A 1 -5.53 17.79 -0.38
C MET A 1 -5.07 16.36 -0.60
N HIS A 2 -5.22 15.83 -1.82
CA HIS A 2 -4.83 14.47 -2.18
C HIS A 2 -3.30 14.44 -2.42
N LEU A 3 -2.49 13.77 -1.59
CA LEU A 3 -1.07 13.54 -1.92
C LEU A 3 -0.99 12.59 -3.11
N SER A 4 -0.28 12.93 -4.18
CA SER A 4 -0.06 11.97 -5.28
C SER A 4 0.78 10.77 -4.84
N ILE A 5 0.70 9.65 -5.56
CA ILE A 5 1.54 8.46 -5.30
C ILE A 5 3.02 8.83 -5.31
N ARG A 6 3.48 9.65 -6.27
CA ARG A 6 4.86 10.16 -6.31
C ARG A 6 5.27 10.98 -5.07
N LYS A 7 4.36 11.71 -4.42
CA LYS A 7 4.67 12.40 -3.15
C LYS A 7 4.83 11.44 -1.97
N LEU A 8 4.34 10.20 -2.10
CA LEU A 8 4.53 9.14 -1.11
C LEU A 8 5.77 8.30 -1.41
N LEU A 9 5.86 7.74 -2.63
CA LEU A 9 6.82 6.71 -3.05
C LEU A 9 7.95 7.23 -3.97
N GLY A 10 7.99 8.54 -4.26
CA GLY A 10 9.09 9.11 -5.04
C GLY A 10 10.39 9.21 -4.22
N PRO A 11 11.53 9.55 -4.86
CA PRO A 11 12.85 9.67 -4.21
C PRO A 11 12.89 10.65 -3.02
N LYS A 12 12.01 11.66 -3.03
CA LYS A 12 11.86 12.65 -1.94
C LYS A 12 10.50 12.54 -1.24
N GLY A 13 9.83 11.40 -1.42
CA GLY A 13 8.50 11.12 -0.91
C GLY A 13 8.48 10.88 0.61
N ARG A 14 7.28 10.68 1.16
CA ARG A 14 7.12 10.36 2.60
C ARG A 14 7.88 9.10 3.00
N PHE A 15 7.90 8.06 2.17
CA PHE A 15 8.62 6.82 2.47
C PHE A 15 10.12 7.07 2.57
N ALA A 16 10.72 7.77 1.60
CA ALA A 16 12.14 8.13 1.62
C ALA A 16 12.56 8.94 2.85
N ARG A 17 11.65 9.74 3.41
CA ARG A 17 11.94 10.56 4.61
C ARG A 17 11.72 9.85 5.94
N LEU A 18 10.83 8.86 5.99
CA LEU A 18 10.38 8.24 7.24
C LEU A 18 10.89 6.81 7.43
N CYS A 19 11.30 6.14 6.36
CA CYS A 19 11.69 4.74 6.38
C CYS A 19 13.19 4.61 6.05
N PRO A 20 14.06 4.41 7.06
CA PRO A 20 15.47 4.12 6.82
C PRO A 20 15.62 2.91 5.89
N GLY A 21 16.48 3.03 4.88
CA GLY A 21 16.68 1.96 3.89
C GLY A 21 15.60 1.87 2.80
N TYR A 22 14.66 2.82 2.74
CA TYR A 22 13.78 2.92 1.59
C TYR A 22 14.57 3.24 0.32
N GLU A 23 14.41 2.40 -0.68
CA GLU A 23 14.97 2.59 -2.02
C GLU A 23 13.82 2.83 -2.98
N HIS A 24 13.89 3.95 -3.72
CA HIS A 24 12.91 4.27 -4.74
C HIS A 24 13.04 3.29 -5.92
N ARG A 25 11.90 2.76 -6.36
CA ARG A 25 11.79 1.89 -7.53
C ARG A 25 10.62 2.35 -8.38
N ASP A 26 10.86 2.57 -9.67
CA ASP A 26 9.82 3.05 -10.58
C ASP A 26 8.69 2.03 -10.72
N GLU A 27 8.99 0.73 -10.70
CA GLU A 27 7.98 -0.33 -10.77
C GLU A 27 7.03 -0.31 -9.57
N GLN A 28 7.53 0.06 -8.38
CA GLN A 28 6.70 0.24 -7.19
C GLN A 28 5.69 1.38 -7.37
N VAL A 29 6.14 2.49 -7.96
CA VAL A 29 5.29 3.65 -8.24
C VAL A 29 4.27 3.30 -9.32
N GLN A 30 4.71 2.66 -10.40
CA GLN A 30 3.83 2.21 -11.49
C GLN A 30 2.75 1.26 -10.99
N MET A 31 3.10 0.26 -10.17
CA MET A 31 2.12 -0.64 -9.57
C MET A 31 1.12 0.12 -8.68
N ALA A 32 1.59 1.06 -7.86
CA ALA A 32 0.71 1.84 -6.98
C ALA A 32 -0.24 2.77 -7.74
N GLU A 33 0.22 3.36 -8.85
CA GLU A 33 -0.60 4.15 -9.77
C GLU A 33 -1.65 3.24 -10.46
N ALA A 34 -1.23 2.09 -11.01
CA ALA A 34 -2.16 1.14 -11.63
C ALA A 34 -3.24 0.63 -10.66
N VAL A 35 -2.87 0.31 -9.41
CA VAL A 35 -3.85 -0.10 -8.39
C VAL A 35 -4.78 1.07 -8.02
N THR A 36 -4.28 2.30 -8.00
CA THR A 36 -5.12 3.50 -7.78
C THR A 36 -6.18 3.61 -8.86
N ASP A 37 -5.77 3.49 -10.12
CA ASP A 37 -6.68 3.63 -11.27
C ASP A 37 -7.70 2.48 -11.31
N ALA A 38 -7.28 1.23 -11.08
CA ALA A 38 -8.19 0.10 -11.03
C ALA A 38 -9.27 0.25 -9.93
N LEU A 39 -8.88 0.75 -8.75
CA LEU A 39 -9.81 1.01 -7.65
C LEU A 39 -10.77 2.17 -7.95
N LEU A 40 -10.31 3.21 -8.66
CA LEU A 40 -11.14 4.36 -9.05
C LEU A 40 -12.17 3.98 -10.13
N HIS A 41 -11.73 3.24 -11.15
CA HIS A 41 -12.55 2.86 -12.30
C HIS A 41 -13.33 1.55 -12.07
N LYS A 42 -13.10 0.87 -10.93
CA LYS A 42 -13.71 -0.43 -10.57
C LYS A 42 -13.39 -1.54 -11.58
N GLU A 43 -12.13 -1.60 -11.99
CA GLU A 43 -11.65 -2.55 -12.98
C GLU A 43 -10.81 -3.66 -12.32
N HIS A 44 -10.68 -4.78 -13.03
CA HIS A 44 -9.76 -5.84 -12.64
C HIS A 44 -8.36 -5.52 -13.14
N LEU A 45 -7.38 -5.64 -12.26
CA LEU A 45 -5.97 -5.44 -12.56
C LEU A 45 -5.19 -6.71 -12.18
N LEU A 46 -4.39 -7.20 -13.13
CA LEU A 46 -3.40 -8.25 -12.90
C LEU A 46 -2.01 -7.62 -12.98
N VAL A 47 -1.19 -7.83 -11.95
CA VAL A 47 0.20 -7.34 -11.89
C VAL A 47 1.12 -8.49 -11.57
N GLU A 48 2.15 -8.67 -12.39
CA GLU A 48 3.33 -9.46 -12.03
C GLU A 48 4.38 -8.53 -11.44
N ALA A 49 4.76 -8.76 -10.18
CA ALA A 49 5.77 -7.99 -9.48
C ALA A 49 6.83 -8.92 -8.93
N GLY A 50 8.09 -8.68 -9.30
CA GLY A 50 9.24 -9.42 -8.79
C GLY A 50 9.39 -9.31 -7.27
N THR A 51 10.21 -10.20 -6.71
CA THR A 51 10.63 -10.08 -5.30
C THR A 51 11.43 -8.79 -5.10
N GLY A 52 11.33 -8.17 -3.92
CA GLY A 52 12.06 -6.93 -3.61
C GLY A 52 11.50 -5.63 -4.21
N VAL A 53 10.55 -5.68 -5.14
CA VAL A 53 9.90 -4.49 -5.74
C VAL A 53 9.08 -3.67 -4.72
N GLY A 54 8.78 -4.24 -3.55
CA GLY A 54 7.98 -3.57 -2.53
C GLY A 54 6.47 -3.61 -2.84
N LYS A 55 6.01 -4.72 -3.44
CA LYS A 55 4.61 -4.98 -3.82
C LYS A 55 3.59 -4.69 -2.72
N THR A 56 3.93 -4.98 -1.46
CA THR A 56 3.05 -4.75 -0.31
C THR A 56 2.71 -3.29 -0.14
N VAL A 57 3.72 -2.42 -0.14
CA VAL A 57 3.52 -0.97 -0.07
C VAL A 57 2.75 -0.48 -1.29
N ALA A 58 3.05 -1.01 -2.48
CA ALA A 58 2.43 -0.58 -3.72
C ALA A 58 0.92 -0.82 -3.75
N TYR A 59 0.41 -1.93 -3.19
CA TYR A 59 -1.05 -2.14 -3.07
C TYR A 59 -1.66 -1.52 -1.81
N LEU A 60 -0.95 -1.47 -0.68
CA LEU A 60 -1.52 -0.96 0.58
C LEU A 60 -1.79 0.54 0.55
N VAL A 61 -0.89 1.33 -0.04
CA VAL A 61 -1.05 2.79 -0.13
C VAL A 61 -2.37 3.17 -0.82
N PRO A 62 -2.67 2.71 -2.05
CA PRO A 62 -3.94 3.00 -2.70
C PRO A 62 -5.13 2.32 -2.03
N ALA A 63 -4.98 1.09 -1.54
CA ALA A 63 -6.06 0.38 -0.83
C ALA A 63 -6.54 1.14 0.42
N ILE A 64 -5.62 1.63 1.25
CA ILE A 64 -5.96 2.38 2.46
C ILE A 64 -6.64 3.71 2.10
N ARG A 65 -6.16 4.40 1.06
CA ARG A 65 -6.78 5.64 0.60
C ARG A 65 -8.20 5.41 0.09
N HIS A 66 -8.40 4.31 -0.64
CA HIS A 66 -9.73 3.89 -1.06
C HIS A 66 -10.62 3.58 0.15
N ALA A 67 -10.11 2.84 1.14
CA ALA A 67 -10.82 2.52 2.37
C ALA A 67 -11.28 3.76 3.14
N VAL A 68 -10.40 4.77 3.28
CA VAL A 68 -10.71 6.04 3.95
C VAL A 68 -11.76 6.86 3.20
N SER A 69 -11.95 6.65 1.88
CA SER A 69 -13.03 7.27 1.12
C SER A 69 -14.42 6.67 1.37
N GLY A 70 -14.52 5.63 2.21
CA GLY A 70 -15.79 5.07 2.69
C GLY A 70 -16.12 3.67 2.18
N LYS A 71 -15.23 3.01 1.44
CA LYS A 71 -15.42 1.63 0.93
C LYS A 71 -14.33 0.69 1.44
N PRO A 72 -14.65 -0.28 2.31
CA PRO A 72 -13.64 -1.17 2.88
C PRO A 72 -12.92 -1.98 1.79
N VAL A 73 -11.64 -2.26 2.01
CA VAL A 73 -10.81 -3.10 1.13
C VAL A 73 -10.43 -4.37 1.87
N ILE A 74 -10.51 -5.51 1.18
CA ILE A 74 -10.05 -6.81 1.67
C ILE A 74 -8.73 -7.13 0.98
N VAL A 75 -7.70 -7.45 1.77
CA VAL A 75 -6.44 -7.98 1.27
C VAL A 75 -6.40 -9.48 1.58
N SER A 76 -6.34 -10.30 0.54
CA SER A 76 -6.19 -11.76 0.65
C SER A 76 -4.76 -12.16 0.31
N THR A 77 -4.22 -13.15 1.03
CA THR A 77 -2.86 -13.66 0.81
C THR A 77 -2.79 -15.14 1.11
N HIS A 78 -1.79 -15.81 0.55
CA HIS A 78 -1.72 -17.26 0.43
C HIS A 78 -1.57 -18.00 1.77
N THR A 79 -0.89 -17.42 2.76
CA THR A 79 -0.59 -18.12 4.03
C THR A 79 -0.80 -17.25 5.26
N ILE A 80 -1.05 -17.88 6.41
CA ILE A 80 -1.16 -17.22 7.73
C ILE A 80 0.10 -16.42 8.07
N ASN A 81 1.28 -16.91 7.66
CA ASN A 81 2.54 -16.20 7.89
C ASN A 81 2.57 -14.87 7.12
N LEU A 82 2.14 -14.86 5.85
CA LEU A 82 2.04 -13.63 5.07
C LEU A 82 0.99 -12.66 5.65
N GLN A 83 -0.14 -13.18 6.16
CA GLN A 83 -1.12 -12.34 6.88
C GLN A 83 -0.51 -11.72 8.14
N SER A 84 0.27 -12.50 8.89
CA SER A 84 0.92 -12.04 10.11
C SER A 84 1.98 -10.99 9.81
N GLN A 85 2.72 -11.12 8.71
CA GLN A 85 3.66 -10.09 8.24
C GLN A 85 2.93 -8.77 7.96
N LEU A 86 1.78 -8.82 7.29
CA LEU A 86 0.98 -7.60 7.03
C LEU A 86 0.56 -6.93 8.33
N VAL A 87 0.03 -7.69 9.28
CA VAL A 87 -0.53 -7.14 10.52
C VAL A 87 0.55 -6.65 11.48
N ASN A 88 1.69 -7.33 11.55
CA ASN A 88 2.72 -7.02 12.53
C ASN A 88 3.75 -6.01 12.02
N ASN A 89 3.94 -5.89 10.70
CA ASN A 89 4.97 -5.04 10.11
C ASN A 89 4.40 -4.02 9.12
N ASP A 90 3.75 -4.48 8.05
CA ASP A 90 3.43 -3.60 6.92
C ASP A 90 2.33 -2.58 7.26
N ILE A 91 1.26 -3.01 7.92
CA ILE A 91 0.16 -2.14 8.34
C ILE A 91 0.61 -1.13 9.41
N PRO A 92 1.35 -1.52 10.47
CA PRO A 92 1.96 -0.57 11.40
C PRO A 92 2.89 0.46 10.72
N LEU A 93 3.64 0.05 9.68
CA LEU A 93 4.39 1.00 8.87
C LEU A 93 3.46 2.00 8.17
N MET A 94 2.35 1.54 7.61
CA MET A 94 1.36 2.41 6.96
C MET A 94 0.72 3.40 7.94
N THR A 95 0.46 3.03 9.21
CA THR A 95 -0.08 3.99 10.20
C THR A 95 0.89 5.14 10.47
N THR A 96 2.20 4.86 10.44
CA THR A 96 3.25 5.88 10.58
C THR A 96 3.35 6.75 9.33
N VAL A 97 3.44 6.14 8.16
CA VAL A 97 3.62 6.86 6.90
C VAL A 97 2.38 7.66 6.52
N LEU A 98 1.18 7.16 6.81
CA LEU A 98 -0.10 7.79 6.51
C LEU A 98 -0.74 8.45 7.72
N LYS A 99 0.04 8.86 8.74
CA LYS A 99 -0.44 9.46 10.01
C LYS A 99 -1.52 10.55 9.86
N SER A 100 -1.54 11.30 8.76
CA SER A 100 -2.54 12.33 8.47
C SER A 100 -3.88 11.79 7.97
N HIS A 101 -4.00 10.49 7.74
CA HIS A 101 -5.17 9.77 7.24
C HIS A 101 -5.34 8.48 8.05
N PRO A 102 -5.83 8.57 9.30
CA PRO A 102 -6.01 7.40 10.15
C PRO A 102 -6.99 6.42 9.50
N PHE A 103 -6.72 5.13 9.67
CA PHE A 103 -7.53 4.05 9.14
C PHE A 103 -7.63 2.92 10.16
N ARG A 104 -8.68 2.10 10.02
CA ARG A 104 -8.91 0.91 10.84
C ARG A 104 -8.58 -0.32 10.02
N TYR A 105 -8.08 -1.36 10.68
CA TYR A 105 -7.84 -2.66 10.09
C TYR A 105 -8.26 -3.75 11.08
N ALA A 106 -8.59 -4.92 10.54
CA ALA A 106 -8.92 -6.11 11.30
C ALA A 106 -8.34 -7.33 10.56
N LEU A 107 -8.07 -8.39 11.30
CA LEU A 107 -7.57 -9.65 10.76
C LEU A 107 -8.67 -10.71 10.87
N MET A 108 -9.00 -11.33 9.74
CA MET A 108 -9.91 -12.48 9.70
C MET A 108 -9.08 -13.76 9.58
N LYS A 109 -9.28 -14.69 10.51
CA LYS A 109 -8.71 -16.05 10.48
C LYS A 109 -9.87 -17.06 10.48
N GLY A 110 -9.69 -18.16 9.76
CA GLY A 110 -10.59 -19.31 9.74
C GLY A 110 -9.81 -20.58 10.02
#